data_AF-A0A1N7D698-F1
#
_entry.id   AF-A0A1N7D698-F1
#
_cell.length_a   1.000
_cell.length_b   1.000
_cell.length_c   1.000
_cell.angle_alpha   90.00
_cell.angle_beta   90.00
_cell.angle_gamma   90.00
#
_symmetry.space_group_name_H-M   'P 1'
#
loop_
_entity.id
_entity.type
_entity.pdbx_description
1 polymer ?
#
loop_
_entity_poly.entity_id
_entity_poly.type
_entity_poly.pdbx_seq_one_letter_code
_entity_poly.pdbx_strand_id
1 'polypeptide(L)'
;MVSSNSGSDLTELTENMKGILKVLADADGEALRGVEVRRRLREDYGIELSKRAMNGVIARTTRYPRHMVNIEWVDESDIDGNTRHVSHQLKPDYIDEVREQLQ
;
A
#
# COMPACT_ATOMS: atom_id res chain seq x y z
N MET A 1 26.74 15.91 10.85
CA MET A 1 26.06 15.01 9.88
C MET A 1 24.70 15.63 9.62
N VAL A 2 24.42 16.00 8.37
CA VAL A 2 23.27 16.84 8.01
C VAL A 2 21.98 16.02 8.03
N SER A 3 20.98 16.58 8.71
CA SER A 3 19.63 16.10 8.95
C SER A 3 18.79 15.91 7.69
N SER A 4 17.87 14.95 7.72
CA SER A 4 16.54 15.00 7.05
C SER A 4 15.60 13.96 7.65
N ASN A 5 15.30 14.02 8.95
CA ASN A 5 14.27 13.16 9.55
C ASN A 5 12.89 13.79 9.35
N SER A 6 12.40 13.76 8.11
CA SER A 6 10.98 13.97 7.80
C SER A 6 10.36 12.74 7.12
N GLY A 7 11.02 11.58 7.23
CA GLY A 7 10.42 10.28 6.95
C GLY A 7 9.43 9.97 8.08
N SER A 8 8.19 9.64 7.73
CA SER A 8 7.19 9.29 8.73
C SER A 8 7.63 8.01 9.43
N ASP A 9 7.67 7.98 10.77
CA ASP A 9 7.96 6.75 11.50
C ASP A 9 6.87 5.71 11.20
N LEU A 10 7.20 4.73 10.36
CA LEU A 10 6.25 3.73 9.90
C LEU A 10 5.88 2.74 11.02
N THR A 11 6.70 2.65 12.07
CA THR A 11 6.49 1.71 13.19
C THR A 11 5.28 2.10 14.05
N GLU A 12 4.88 3.37 14.04
CA GLU A 12 3.69 3.87 14.75
C GLU A 12 2.37 3.69 13.97
N LEU A 13 2.44 3.16 12.75
CA LEU A 13 1.25 2.89 11.94
C LEU A 13 0.46 1.70 12.52
N THR A 14 -0.82 1.60 12.15
CA THR A 14 -1.61 0.43 12.51
C THR A 14 -1.15 -0.79 11.73
N GLU A 15 -1.39 -2.00 12.24
CA GLU A 15 -1.01 -3.24 11.55
C GLU A 15 -1.59 -3.35 10.14
N ASN A 16 -2.80 -2.85 9.92
CA ASN A 16 -3.39 -2.80 8.57
C ASN A 16 -2.65 -1.84 7.63
N MET A 17 -2.17 -0.69 8.14
CA MET A 17 -1.39 0.26 7.35
C MET A 17 -0.02 -0.32 7.01
N LYS A 18 0.66 -0.89 8.02
CA LYS A 18 1.96 -1.55 7.86
C LYS A 18 1.86 -2.70 6.88
N GLY A 19 0.89 -3.59 7.05
CA GLY A 19 0.69 -4.74 6.18
C GLY A 19 0.49 -4.35 4.72
N ILE A 20 -0.29 -3.29 4.44
CA ILE A 20 -0.43 -2.79 3.06
C ILE A 20 0.93 -2.33 2.52
N LEU A 21 1.70 -1.58 3.30
CA LEU A 21 3.03 -1.11 2.87
C LEU A 21 3.99 -2.28 2.63
N LYS A 22 4.03 -3.28 3.53
CA LYS A 22 4.84 -4.49 3.37
C LYS A 22 4.51 -5.22 2.06
N VAL A 23 3.22 -5.47 1.80
CA VAL A 23 2.77 -6.09 0.54
C VAL A 23 3.19 -5.30 -0.70
N LEU A 24 3.11 -3.96 -0.66
CA LEU A 24 3.52 -3.13 -1.79
C LEU A 24 5.05 -3.06 -1.94
N ALA A 25 5.81 -3.16 -0.85
CA ALA A 25 7.26 -3.27 -0.89
C ALA A 25 7.72 -4.63 -1.44
N ASP A 26 7.03 -5.71 -1.11
CA ASP A 26 7.31 -7.04 -1.68
C ASP A 26 7.00 -7.13 -3.17
N ALA A 27 6.10 -6.27 -3.66
CA ALA A 27 5.80 -6.14 -5.08
C ALA A 27 6.92 -5.42 -5.87
N ASP A 28 7.95 -4.91 -5.19
CA ASP A 28 9.16 -4.34 -5.79
C ASP A 28 8.89 -3.27 -6.87
N GLY A 29 7.93 -2.39 -6.59
CA GLY A 29 7.54 -1.32 -7.51
C GLY A 29 6.51 -1.76 -8.56
N GLU A 30 5.99 -2.99 -8.53
CA GLU A 30 4.85 -3.38 -9.34
C GLU A 30 3.53 -2.78 -8.78
N ALA A 31 2.65 -2.38 -9.69
CA ALA A 31 1.33 -1.88 -9.34
C ALA A 31 0.37 -3.05 -9.07
N LEU A 32 -0.16 -3.11 -7.85
CA LEU A 32 -1.12 -4.14 -7.43
C LEU A 32 -2.55 -3.61 -7.41
N ARG A 33 -3.51 -4.42 -7.86
CA ARG A 33 -4.93 -4.13 -7.67
C ARG A 33 -5.32 -4.27 -6.20
N GLY A 34 -6.30 -3.51 -5.73
CA GLY A 34 -6.76 -3.62 -4.34
C GLY A 34 -7.27 -5.02 -3.93
N VAL A 35 -7.74 -5.85 -4.87
CA VAL A 35 -8.06 -7.27 -4.62
C VAL A 35 -6.80 -8.11 -4.36
N GLU A 36 -5.73 -7.83 -5.10
CA GLU A 36 -4.45 -8.53 -5.00
C GLU A 36 -3.73 -8.16 -3.71
N VAL A 37 -3.73 -6.87 -3.33
CA VAL A 37 -3.20 -6.41 -2.03
C VAL A 37 -3.86 -7.16 -0.88
N ARG A 38 -5.19 -7.27 -0.88
CA ARG A 38 -5.93 -8.01 0.18
C ARG A 38 -5.64 -9.51 0.18
N ARG A 39 -5.45 -10.10 -1.01
CA ARG A 39 -5.10 -11.52 -1.15
C ARG A 39 -3.74 -11.80 -0.50
N ARG A 40 -2.71 -11.03 -0.88
CA ARG A 40 -1.35 -11.14 -0.33
C ARG A 40 -1.28 -10.83 1.16
N LEU A 41 -2.00 -9.80 1.63
CA LEU A 41 -2.13 -9.51 3.07
C LEU A 41 -2.57 -10.74 3.88
N ARG A 42 -3.56 -11.48 3.37
CA ARG A 42 -4.06 -12.67 4.05
C ARG A 42 -3.08 -13.84 3.93
N GLU A 43 -2.52 -14.08 2.75
CA GLU A 43 -1.69 -15.25 2.47
C GLU A 43 -0.28 -15.13 3.06
N ASP A 44 0.34 -13.96 2.94
CA ASP A 44 1.75 -13.74 3.30
C ASP A 44 1.89 -13.21 4.74
N TYR A 45 0.87 -12.50 5.24
CA TYR A 45 0.93 -11.80 6.54
C TYR A 45 -0.16 -12.24 7.52
N GLY A 46 -1.10 -13.11 7.13
CA GLY A 46 -2.20 -13.54 8.00
C GLY A 46 -3.18 -12.42 8.39
N ILE A 47 -3.17 -11.29 7.66
CA ILE A 47 -4.00 -10.12 7.96
C ILE A 47 -5.25 -10.17 7.09
N GLU A 48 -6.41 -10.36 7.72
CA GLU A 48 -7.70 -10.24 7.04
C GLU A 48 -8.13 -8.77 6.93
N LEU A 49 -8.18 -8.27 5.70
CA LEU A 49 -8.62 -6.90 5.42
C LEU A 49 -9.78 -6.91 4.42
N SER A 50 -10.94 -6.38 4.81
CA SER A 50 -12.07 -6.22 3.88
C SER A 50 -11.86 -5.05 2.91
N LYS A 51 -12.61 -5.02 1.79
CA LYS A 51 -12.61 -3.87 0.86
C LYS A 51 -12.94 -2.56 1.58
N ARG A 52 -13.94 -2.57 2.49
CA ARG A 52 -14.36 -1.39 3.25
C ARG A 52 -13.26 -0.93 4.23
N ALA A 53 -12.61 -1.88 4.91
CA ALA A 53 -11.52 -1.58 5.82
C ALA A 53 -10.30 -1.00 5.07
N MET A 54 -9.93 -1.58 3.93
CA MET A 54 -8.88 -1.06 3.06
C MET A 54 -9.16 0.37 2.60
N ASN A 55 -10.39 0.66 2.15
CA ASN A 55 -10.80 2.02 1.80
C ASN A 55 -10.68 2.99 2.97
N GLY A 56 -10.97 2.51 4.19
CA GLY A 56 -10.77 3.27 5.43
C GLY A 56 -9.30 3.57 5.70
N VAL A 57 -8.39 2.63 5.45
CA VAL A 57 -6.95 2.81 5.62
C VAL A 57 -6.40 3.88 4.68
N ILE A 58 -6.75 3.83 3.39
CA ILE A 58 -6.21 4.74 2.36
C ILE A 58 -6.92 6.11 2.31
N ALA A 59 -7.91 6.33 3.17
CA ALA A 59 -8.65 7.58 3.23
C ALA A 59 -7.74 8.76 3.63
N ARG A 60 -8.09 9.97 3.19
CA ARG A 60 -7.29 11.20 3.45
C ARG A 60 -7.18 11.58 4.93
N THR A 61 -8.03 11.03 5.78
CA THR A 61 -8.13 11.33 7.20
C THR A 61 -7.26 10.43 8.07
N THR A 62 -6.51 9.50 7.49
CA THR A 62 -5.65 8.58 8.23
C THR A 62 -4.18 8.99 8.17
N ARG A 63 -3.36 8.38 9.03
CA ARG A 63 -1.89 8.52 8.99
C ARG A 63 -1.22 7.70 7.89
N TYR A 64 -1.99 7.05 7.01
CA TYR A 64 -1.40 6.25 5.93
C TYR A 64 -0.54 7.15 5.03
N PRO A 65 0.73 6.79 4.75
CA PRO A 65 1.66 7.67 4.05
C PRO A 65 1.38 7.68 2.53
N ARG A 66 0.29 8.33 2.12
CA ARG A 66 -0.17 8.42 0.73
C ARG A 66 0.87 9.07 -0.20
N HIS A 67 1.84 9.82 0.33
CA HIS A 67 2.92 10.39 -0.47
C HIS A 67 3.89 9.32 -1.00
N MET A 68 3.98 8.16 -0.33
CA MET A 68 4.83 7.04 -0.73
C MET A 68 4.17 6.14 -1.80
N VAL A 69 2.84 6.21 -1.94
CA VAL A 69 2.06 5.24 -2.74
C VAL A 69 1.32 5.95 -3.88
N ASN A 70 1.57 5.53 -5.11
CA ASN A 70 0.74 5.91 -6.25
C ASN A 70 -0.58 5.16 -6.18
N ILE A 71 -1.68 5.90 -6.29
CA ILE A 71 -3.05 5.36 -6.28
C ILE A 71 -3.75 5.90 -7.52
N GLU A 72 -3.92 5.05 -8.53
CA GLU A 72 -4.42 5.46 -9.84
C GLU A 72 -5.65 4.66 -10.23
N TRP A 73 -6.55 5.30 -10.96
CA TRP A 73 -7.65 4.61 -11.63
C TRP A 73 -7.10 3.93 -12.88
N VAL A 74 -7.34 2.63 -12.99
CA VAL A 74 -7.02 1.88 -14.20
C VAL A 74 -8.31 1.77 -15.00
N ASP A 75 -8.37 2.46 -16.14
CA ASP A 75 -9.47 2.32 -17.09
C ASP A 75 -9.35 0.99 -17.82
N GLU A 76 -10.46 0.24 -17.87
CA GLU A 76 -10.53 -1.09 -18.46
C GLU A 76 -10.61 -1.01 -19.99
N SER A 77 -9.48 -1.17 -20.69
CA SER A 77 -9.49 -1.65 -22.07
C SER A 77 -9.27 -3.18 -22.18
N ASP A 78 -8.94 -3.87 -21.08
CA ASP A 78 -8.50 -5.27 -21.11
C ASP A 78 -9.32 -6.26 -20.25
N ILE A 79 -10.41 -5.85 -19.59
CA ILE A 79 -11.21 -6.77 -18.76
C ILE A 79 -12.72 -6.57 -18.98
N ASP A 80 -13.40 -7.70 -19.19
CA ASP A 80 -14.85 -7.82 -19.30
C ASP A 80 -15.52 -7.42 -17.98
N GLY A 81 -16.17 -6.24 -17.96
CA GLY A 81 -17.15 -5.90 -16.92
C GLY A 81 -17.03 -4.58 -16.17
N ASN A 82 -16.94 -3.43 -16.86
CA ASN A 82 -17.42 -2.10 -16.43
C ASN A 82 -17.16 -1.67 -14.97
N THR A 83 -16.12 -2.19 -14.31
CA THR A 83 -15.87 -2.05 -12.88
C THR A 83 -14.55 -1.32 -12.72
N ARG A 84 -14.61 -0.03 -12.42
CA ARG A 84 -13.41 0.77 -12.18
C ARG A 84 -12.54 0.14 -11.09
N HIS A 85 -11.29 -0.14 -11.45
CA HIS A 85 -10.29 -0.66 -10.53
C HIS A 85 -9.30 0.44 -10.14
N VAL A 86 -8.78 0.32 -8.93
CA VAL A 86 -7.69 1.17 -8.43
C VAL A 86 -6.44 0.32 -8.29
N SER A 87 -5.34 0.80 -8.85
CA SER A 87 -4.00 0.26 -8.64
C SER A 87 -3.31 0.98 -7.47
N HIS A 88 -2.46 0.24 -6.79
CA HIS A 88 -1.65 0.70 -5.68
C HIS A 88 -0.21 0.28 -5.95
N GLN A 89 0.70 1.24 -5.94
CA GLN A 89 2.11 0.99 -6.20
C GLN A 89 2.93 1.79 -5.18
N LEU A 90 3.81 1.12 -4.43
CA LEU A 90 4.81 1.82 -3.65
C LEU A 90 5.83 2.43 -4.62
N LYS A 91 6.12 3.72 -4.49
CA LYS A 91 7.11 4.35 -5.36
C LYS A 91 8.49 3.73 -5.05
N PRO A 92 9.34 3.50 -6.08
CA PRO A 92 10.65 2.87 -5.90
C PRO A 92 11.49 3.47 -4.78
N ASP A 93 11.50 4.81 -4.68
CA ASP A 93 12.28 5.56 -3.68
C ASP A 93 11.95 5.20 -2.21
N TYR A 94 10.81 4.56 -1.93
CA TYR A 94 10.39 4.21 -0.57
C TYR A 94 10.38 2.70 -0.31
N ILE A 95 10.75 1.85 -1.28
CA ILE A 95 10.72 0.39 -1.10
C ILE A 95 11.66 -0.04 0.01
N ASP A 96 12.92 0.40 -0.06
CA ASP A 96 13.93 0.05 0.93
C ASP A 96 13.61 0.65 2.31
N GLU A 97 13.12 1.90 2.35
CA GLU A 97 12.67 2.53 3.60
C GLU A 97 11.59 1.70 4.32
N VAL A 98 10.60 1.21 3.56
CA VAL A 98 9.53 0.37 4.11
C VAL A 98 10.08 -0.97 4.61
N ARG A 99 10.96 -1.62 3.85
CA ARG A 99 11.57 -2.92 4.23
C ARG A 99 12.44 -2.79 5.49
N GLU A 100 13.18 -1.70 5.61
CA GLU A 100 14.07 -1.45 6.76
C GLU A 100 13.28 -1.11 8.03
N GLN A 101 12.27 -0.23 7.95
CA GLN A 101 11.51 0.18 9.13
C GLN A 101 10.48 -0.86 9.58
N LEU A 102 9.95 -1.66 8.66
CA LEU A 102 8.86 -2.60 8.92
C LEU A 102 9.31 -4.07 8.82
N GLN A 103 10.53 -4.40 9.26
CA GLN A 103 10.94 -5.81 9.42
C GLN A 103 9.90 -6.60 10.23
#